data_AF-A0A024S3F4-F1
#
_entry.id   AF-A0A024S3F4-F1
#
_cell.length_a   1.000
_cell.length_b   1.000
_cell.length_c   1.000
_cell.angle_alpha   90.00
_cell.angle_beta   90.00
_cell.angle_gamma   90.00
#
_symmetry.space_group_name_H-M   'P 1'
#
loop_
_entity.id
_entity.type
_entity.pdbx_description
1 polymer ?
#
loop_
_entity_poly.entity_id
_entity_poly.type
_entity_poly.pdbx_seq_one_letter_code
_entity_poly.pdbx_strand_id
1 'polypeptide(L)'
;MTLTRLLQLEETIHVTEAALPVICQNFGAEVIKLLISRLEGHIHITMELLGSLFSHPEHTESILEMLLCHSKAEVRIPEEAACMIAEHSSENVMAILLSRHGNIVAVTDNFVNAAAANGHGAKVLALLLNQRQAQVKITEATLVSAAKSQNGREVIEMLLNKRGAQVQITEDVVQAAASHPMGVLVMELILDRRGDEFQITDKIVQLAAANNGQELLRLFLDRRGEEIHITEEVLKAAAKHSKCAVGILELLLERRPEEVQITEEVVKAAAGNTNCADVVIQLLLKERPGEVQITEESLKAAAANCNFADKVIELFLDEGGEQVHVTEEVLRVAAGSRHVSAPVLERLLDQHGDQLQITEEVVKAVVANHTNPVKVLRLLHRRHRHNIPITEEVLKTAAGNPRYAVEILGKISRMGREHIRITEELVLVAASNESQAQGIFCLLLDELKLGSQILITEEVVKAIIDNIGDSYSGEQKQQELMERLLDGKCKIKVTEKMVEYIPAEWTGIRKRISELLEHRNREAYS
;
A
#
# COMPACT_ATOMS: atom_id res chain seq x y z
N MET A 1 37.39 -7.98 -23.26
CA MET A 1 38.37 -6.91 -23.00
C MET A 1 37.71 -5.95 -22.02
N THR A 2 38.23 -5.77 -20.82
CA THR A 2 37.60 -4.88 -19.82
C THR A 2 37.58 -3.46 -20.35
N LEU A 3 36.48 -2.72 -20.17
CA LEU A 3 36.34 -1.31 -20.63
C LEU A 3 37.53 -0.45 -20.16
N THR A 4 38.07 -0.76 -18.98
CA THR A 4 39.29 -0.15 -18.41
C THR A 4 40.53 -0.33 -19.28
N ARG A 5 40.70 -1.47 -19.96
CA ARG A 5 41.79 -1.73 -20.91
C ARG A 5 41.58 -1.03 -22.26
N LEU A 6 40.32 -0.87 -22.69
CA LEU A 6 39.97 -0.06 -23.87
C LEU A 6 40.25 1.43 -23.63
N LEU A 7 39.94 1.94 -22.44
CA LEU A 7 40.18 3.34 -22.05
C LEU A 7 41.67 3.68 -21.83
N GLN A 8 42.53 2.67 -21.65
CA GLN A 8 43.98 2.81 -21.54
C GLN A 8 44.70 2.82 -22.90
N LEU A 9 44.03 2.34 -23.95
CA LEU A 9 44.50 2.48 -25.33
C LEU A 9 44.05 3.87 -25.79
N GLU A 10 44.95 4.69 -26.34
CA GLU A 10 44.74 6.09 -26.73
C GLU A 10 43.75 6.30 -27.90
N GLU A 11 42.72 5.45 -28.03
CA GLU A 11 41.62 5.66 -28.96
C GLU A 11 40.67 6.73 -28.42
N THR A 12 40.31 7.68 -29.29
CA THR A 12 39.44 8.82 -28.99
C THR A 12 38.00 8.37 -28.73
N ILE A 13 37.71 7.89 -27.52
CA ILE A 13 36.36 7.62 -27.06
C ILE A 13 35.69 8.96 -26.73
N HIS A 14 34.76 9.37 -27.59
CA HIS A 14 33.88 10.52 -27.33
C HIS A 14 32.66 10.05 -26.55
N VAL A 15 32.54 10.51 -25.30
CA VAL A 15 31.35 10.28 -24.48
C VAL A 15 30.38 11.42 -24.74
N THR A 16 29.14 11.11 -25.12
CA THR A 16 28.08 12.11 -25.25
C THR A 16 27.38 12.32 -23.91
N GLU A 17 26.82 13.50 -23.70
CA GLU A 17 26.04 13.82 -22.49
C GLU A 17 24.91 12.81 -22.22
N ALA A 18 24.21 12.37 -23.28
CA ALA A 18 23.13 11.39 -23.19
C ALA A 18 23.59 10.02 -22.67
N ALA A 19 24.88 9.70 -22.74
CA ALA A 19 25.42 8.47 -22.20
C ALA A 19 25.68 8.54 -20.69
N LEU A 20 25.71 9.73 -20.08
CA LEU A 20 26.10 9.90 -18.67
C LEU A 20 25.17 9.19 -17.67
N PRO A 21 23.83 9.23 -17.77
CA PRO A 21 22.97 8.51 -16.84
C PRO A 21 23.21 7.00 -16.91
N VAL A 22 23.28 6.44 -18.13
CA VAL A 22 23.55 5.02 -18.36
C VAL A 22 24.93 4.63 -17.82
N ILE A 23 25.94 5.50 -18.01
CA ILE A 23 27.29 5.27 -17.50
C ILE A 23 27.28 5.23 -15.97
N CYS A 24 26.58 6.16 -15.31
CA CYS A 24 26.51 6.24 -13.86
C CYS A 24 25.73 5.07 -13.23
N GLN A 25 24.77 4.48 -13.95
CA GLN A 25 24.03 3.31 -13.49
C GLN A 25 24.80 2.00 -13.62
N ASN A 26 25.65 1.87 -14.66
CA ASN A 26 26.17 0.56 -15.09
C ASN A 26 27.67 0.34 -14.86
N PHE A 27 28.43 1.38 -14.50
CA PHE A 27 29.88 1.27 -14.31
C PHE A 27 30.33 1.67 -12.89
N GLY A 28 31.47 1.14 -12.45
CA GLY A 28 32.09 1.52 -11.18
C GLY A 28 32.78 2.88 -11.23
N ALA A 29 33.04 3.48 -10.06
CA ALA A 29 33.55 4.85 -9.91
C ALA A 29 34.74 5.19 -10.80
N GLU A 30 35.74 4.31 -10.86
CA GLU A 30 36.98 4.58 -11.60
C GLU A 30 36.74 4.63 -13.11
N VAL A 31 35.80 3.83 -13.61
CA VAL A 31 35.41 3.88 -15.03
C VAL A 31 34.60 5.14 -15.31
N ILE A 32 33.66 5.50 -14.42
CA ILE A 32 32.87 6.74 -14.55
C ILE A 32 33.80 7.96 -14.57
N LYS A 33 34.75 8.06 -13.63
CA LYS A 33 35.74 9.16 -13.55
C LYS A 33 36.58 9.27 -14.81
N LEU A 34 37.07 8.15 -15.34
CA LEU A 34 37.83 8.14 -16.60
C LEU A 34 36.98 8.62 -17.78
N LEU A 35 35.74 8.17 -17.89
CA LEU A 35 34.83 8.57 -18.96
C LEU A 35 34.45 10.05 -18.86
N ILE A 36 34.20 10.56 -17.66
CA ILE A 36 33.93 11.98 -17.43
C ILE A 36 35.14 12.84 -17.82
N SER A 37 36.38 12.40 -17.54
CA SER A 37 37.59 13.15 -17.91
C SER A 37 37.78 13.35 -19.42
N ARG A 38 37.05 12.59 -20.25
CA ARG A 38 37.07 12.62 -21.72
C ARG A 38 35.83 13.28 -22.32
N LEU A 39 34.97 13.89 -21.49
CA LEU A 39 33.88 14.71 -22.00
C LEU A 39 34.43 15.98 -22.65
N GLU A 40 33.88 16.31 -23.81
CA GLU A 40 34.17 17.53 -24.54
C GLU A 40 32.82 18.17 -24.93
N GLY A 41 32.71 19.51 -24.83
CA GLY A 41 31.49 20.24 -25.21
C GLY A 41 30.72 20.84 -24.04
N HIS A 42 29.41 20.61 -23.96
CA HIS A 42 28.56 21.09 -22.87
C HIS A 42 28.18 19.92 -21.96
N ILE A 43 28.11 20.16 -20.65
CA ILE A 43 27.59 19.19 -19.68
C ILE A 43 26.29 19.74 -19.11
N HIS A 44 25.17 19.14 -19.47
CA HIS A 44 23.91 19.42 -18.78
C HIS A 44 23.74 18.48 -17.59
N ILE A 45 23.58 19.05 -16.39
CA ILE A 45 23.22 18.27 -15.21
C ILE A 45 21.71 18.06 -15.24
N THR A 46 21.27 16.92 -15.75
CA THR A 46 19.85 16.56 -15.84
C THR A 46 19.37 15.83 -14.59
N MET A 47 18.06 15.82 -14.38
CA MET A 47 17.42 15.03 -13.30
C MET A 47 17.65 13.52 -13.46
N GLU A 48 17.76 13.02 -14.71
CA GLU A 48 18.05 11.61 -14.98
C GLU A 48 19.48 11.23 -14.56
N LEU A 49 20.45 12.12 -14.82
CA LEU A 49 21.82 11.95 -14.37
C LEU A 49 21.90 11.96 -12.83
N LEU A 50 21.27 12.94 -12.19
CA LEU A 50 21.29 13.03 -10.73
C LEU A 50 20.56 11.85 -10.07
N GLY A 51 19.41 11.42 -10.59
CA GLY A 51 18.71 10.23 -10.07
C GLY A 51 19.58 8.97 -10.17
N SER A 52 20.32 8.82 -11.26
CA SER A 52 21.29 7.72 -11.42
C SER A 52 22.44 7.79 -10.40
N LEU A 53 22.94 8.99 -10.13
CA LEU A 53 24.03 9.23 -9.18
C LEU A 53 23.61 9.06 -7.72
N PHE A 54 22.47 9.60 -7.32
CA PHE A 54 21.96 9.52 -5.95
C PHE A 54 21.44 8.12 -5.57
N SER A 55 21.15 7.28 -6.58
CA SER A 55 20.89 5.85 -6.37
C SER A 55 22.14 5.08 -5.90
N HIS A 56 23.34 5.65 -6.03
CA HIS A 56 24.64 5.02 -5.71
C HIS A 56 25.52 5.94 -4.83
N PRO A 57 25.19 6.10 -3.53
CA PRO A 57 25.77 7.13 -2.66
C PRO A 57 27.29 7.02 -2.42
N GLU A 58 27.90 5.85 -2.68
CA GLU A 58 29.33 5.60 -2.40
C GLU A 58 30.28 6.51 -3.20
N HIS A 59 29.85 7.00 -4.37
CA HIS A 59 30.71 7.74 -5.29
C HIS A 59 30.08 9.03 -5.84
N THR A 60 28.83 9.31 -5.49
CA THR A 60 28.05 10.48 -5.93
C THR A 60 28.81 11.79 -5.77
N GLU A 61 29.36 12.05 -4.57
CA GLU A 61 30.07 13.29 -4.25
C GLU A 61 31.28 13.49 -5.18
N SER A 62 32.16 12.49 -5.30
CA SER A 62 33.37 12.58 -6.14
C SER A 62 33.03 12.78 -7.62
N ILE A 63 31.95 12.15 -8.11
CA ILE A 63 31.49 12.30 -9.49
C ILE A 63 30.89 13.69 -9.72
N LEU A 64 30.05 14.19 -8.81
CA LEU A 64 29.50 15.55 -8.87
C LEU A 64 30.61 16.60 -8.81
N GLU A 65 31.60 16.44 -7.94
CA GLU A 65 32.77 17.32 -7.88
C GLU A 65 33.50 17.37 -9.22
N MET A 66 33.71 16.22 -9.87
CA MET A 66 34.37 16.13 -11.17
C MET A 66 33.57 16.80 -12.28
N LEU A 67 32.25 16.58 -12.33
CA LEU A 67 31.35 17.20 -13.31
C LEU A 67 31.31 18.72 -13.13
N LEU A 68 31.15 19.20 -11.89
CA LEU A 68 31.11 20.63 -11.58
C LEU A 68 32.46 21.32 -11.76
N CYS A 69 33.58 20.61 -11.58
CA CYS A 69 34.92 21.16 -11.75
C CYS A 69 35.48 21.00 -13.17
N HIS A 70 34.73 20.42 -14.10
CA HIS A 70 35.24 20.06 -15.41
C HIS A 70 35.67 21.31 -16.20
N SER A 71 36.97 21.41 -16.50
CA SER A 71 37.56 22.61 -17.11
C SER A 71 37.37 22.76 -18.62
N LYS A 72 36.97 21.67 -19.30
CA LYS A 72 36.86 21.61 -20.77
C LYS A 72 35.43 21.71 -21.29
N ALA A 73 34.45 21.75 -20.38
CA ALA A 73 33.05 21.77 -20.74
C ALA A 73 32.31 22.88 -20.01
N GLU A 74 31.39 23.54 -20.72
CA GLU A 74 30.48 24.49 -20.10
C GLU A 74 29.36 23.71 -19.39
N VAL A 75 29.26 23.88 -18.07
CA VAL A 75 28.29 23.16 -17.25
C VAL A 75 26.99 23.96 -17.16
N ARG A 76 25.88 23.36 -17.59
CA ARG A 76 24.53 23.92 -17.48
C ARG A 76 23.76 23.21 -16.38
N ILE A 77 23.32 23.98 -15.39
CA ILE A 77 22.63 23.47 -14.21
C ILE A 77 21.24 24.10 -14.16
N PRO A 78 20.17 23.36 -14.53
CA PRO A 78 18.80 23.83 -14.37
C PRO A 78 18.44 23.94 -12.88
N GLU A 79 17.41 24.72 -12.55
CA GLU A 79 17.01 24.99 -11.15
C GLU A 79 16.67 23.70 -10.40
N GLU A 80 15.97 22.77 -11.05
CA GLU A 80 15.56 21.49 -10.46
C GLU A 80 16.78 20.63 -10.08
N ALA A 81 17.80 20.60 -10.95
CA ALA A 81 19.04 19.91 -10.69
C ALA A 81 19.84 20.58 -9.56
N ALA A 82 19.84 21.91 -9.54
CA ALA A 82 20.47 22.67 -8.47
C ALA A 82 19.80 22.37 -7.11
N CYS A 83 18.46 22.31 -7.06
CA CYS A 83 17.71 21.95 -5.86
C CYS A 83 18.03 20.51 -5.40
N MET A 84 18.07 19.54 -6.33
CA MET A 84 18.39 18.16 -5.99
C MET A 84 19.83 18.01 -5.45
N ILE A 85 20.80 18.76 -5.99
CA ILE A 85 22.15 18.85 -5.41
C ILE A 85 22.09 19.47 -4.01
N ALA A 86 21.33 20.55 -3.81
CA ALA A 86 21.18 21.20 -2.52
C ALA A 86 20.53 20.31 -1.46
N GLU A 87 19.63 19.39 -1.85
CA GLU A 87 18.92 18.48 -0.96
C GLU A 87 19.77 17.28 -0.51
N HIS A 88 20.63 16.77 -1.38
CA HIS A 88 21.29 15.48 -1.15
C HIS A 88 22.81 15.54 -1.04
N SER A 89 23.45 16.64 -1.45
CA SER A 89 24.92 16.70 -1.49
C SER A 89 25.55 17.32 -0.25
N SER A 90 26.84 17.07 -0.06
CA SER A 90 27.61 17.61 1.05
C SER A 90 27.89 19.12 0.94
N GLU A 91 28.39 19.69 2.03
CA GLU A 91 28.90 21.06 2.10
C GLU A 91 29.97 21.34 1.02
N ASN A 92 30.80 20.35 0.67
CA ASN A 92 31.89 20.52 -0.31
C ASN A 92 31.35 20.71 -1.73
N VAL A 93 30.44 19.83 -2.17
CA VAL A 93 29.79 19.95 -3.48
C VAL A 93 28.99 21.25 -3.55
N MET A 94 28.29 21.61 -2.47
CA MET A 94 27.58 22.88 -2.38
C MET A 94 28.53 24.09 -2.51
N ALA A 95 29.70 24.05 -1.87
CA ALA A 95 30.71 25.11 -1.98
C ALA A 95 31.25 25.25 -3.41
N ILE A 96 31.48 24.14 -4.11
CA ILE A 96 31.90 24.13 -5.52
C ILE A 96 30.79 24.72 -6.40
N LEU A 97 29.54 24.30 -6.19
CA LEU A 97 28.38 24.81 -6.93
C LEU A 97 28.27 26.33 -6.82
N LEU A 98 28.37 26.88 -5.60
CA LEU A 98 28.26 28.33 -5.40
C LEU A 98 29.47 29.12 -5.89
N SER A 99 30.68 28.59 -5.71
CA SER A 99 31.92 29.32 -6.05
C SER A 99 32.19 29.35 -7.55
N ARG A 100 31.89 28.26 -8.27
CA ARG A 100 32.14 28.14 -9.72
C ARG A 100 30.92 28.49 -10.57
N HIS A 101 29.73 28.09 -10.12
CA HIS A 101 28.50 28.18 -10.91
C HIS A 101 27.46 29.13 -10.31
N GLY A 102 27.79 29.84 -9.22
CA GLY A 102 26.83 30.71 -8.54
C GLY A 102 26.41 31.98 -9.30
N ASN A 103 26.97 32.24 -10.49
CA ASN A 103 26.43 33.27 -11.40
C ASN A 103 25.29 32.74 -12.27
N ILE A 104 25.21 31.40 -12.42
CA ILE A 104 24.22 30.69 -13.25
C ILE A 104 23.14 30.10 -12.34
N VAL A 105 23.51 29.59 -11.17
CA VAL A 105 22.58 29.04 -10.19
C VAL A 105 21.86 30.17 -9.45
N ALA A 106 20.56 30.28 -9.67
CA ALA A 106 19.70 31.18 -8.93
C ALA A 106 19.44 30.62 -7.53
N VAL A 107 19.61 31.44 -6.49
CA VAL A 107 19.22 31.09 -5.11
C VAL A 107 17.74 31.44 -4.94
N THR A 108 16.88 30.52 -5.35
CA THR A 108 15.42 30.64 -5.22
C THR A 108 14.95 30.11 -3.87
N ASP A 109 13.69 30.37 -3.50
CA ASP A 109 13.12 29.84 -2.27
C ASP A 109 13.11 28.30 -2.26
N ASN A 110 12.85 27.66 -3.41
CA ASN A 110 12.92 26.20 -3.57
C ASN A 110 14.32 25.66 -3.30
N PHE A 111 15.35 26.35 -3.80
CA PHE A 111 16.74 25.99 -3.55
C PHE A 111 17.09 26.04 -2.05
N VAL A 112 16.63 27.08 -1.36
CA VAL A 112 16.84 27.23 0.10
C VAL A 112 16.06 26.18 0.89
N ASN A 113 14.84 25.84 0.46
CA ASN A 113 14.02 24.80 1.08
C ASN A 113 14.64 23.40 0.91
N ALA A 114 15.21 23.11 -0.27
CA ALA A 114 15.96 21.88 -0.52
C ALA A 114 17.21 21.79 0.39
N ALA A 115 17.97 22.88 0.50
CA ALA A 115 19.10 22.96 1.43
C ALA A 115 18.68 22.76 2.90
N ALA A 116 17.47 23.20 3.29
CA ALA A 116 16.93 23.00 4.63
C ALA A 116 16.52 21.55 4.91
N ALA A 117 16.07 20.82 3.88
CA ALA A 117 15.72 19.40 3.99
C ALA A 117 16.96 18.48 4.05
N ASN A 118 18.12 18.97 3.59
CA ASN A 118 19.38 18.21 3.52
C ASN A 118 19.84 17.68 4.88
N GLY A 119 20.39 16.45 4.90
CA GLY A 119 20.99 15.85 6.09
C GLY A 119 22.18 16.62 6.67
N HIS A 120 22.86 17.46 5.89
CA HIS A 120 23.88 18.41 6.31
C HIS A 120 23.37 19.87 6.25
N GLY A 121 22.05 20.07 6.29
CA GLY A 121 21.40 21.35 6.00
C GLY A 121 21.93 22.53 6.80
N ALA A 122 22.33 22.34 8.05
CA ALA A 122 22.89 23.43 8.86
C ALA A 122 24.17 24.02 8.25
N LYS A 123 25.05 23.17 7.72
CA LYS A 123 26.30 23.57 7.05
C LYS A 123 26.04 24.16 5.67
N VAL A 124 25.19 23.49 4.88
CA VAL A 124 24.79 23.92 3.53
C VAL A 124 24.12 25.30 3.57
N LEU A 125 23.14 25.50 4.46
CA LEU A 125 22.51 26.80 4.66
C LEU A 125 23.47 27.84 5.26
N ALA A 126 24.39 27.45 6.14
CA ALA A 126 25.39 28.39 6.64
C ALA A 126 26.31 28.90 5.51
N LEU A 127 26.71 28.04 4.56
CA LEU A 127 27.44 28.46 3.37
C LEU A 127 26.62 29.44 2.52
N LEU A 128 25.36 29.11 2.23
CA LEU A 128 24.46 29.98 1.46
C LEU A 128 24.31 31.35 2.13
N LEU A 129 24.04 31.35 3.43
CA LEU A 129 23.90 32.58 4.21
C LEU A 129 25.19 33.40 4.22
N ASN A 130 26.36 32.78 4.37
CA ASN A 130 27.63 33.50 4.40
C ASN A 130 28.00 34.11 3.04
N GLN A 131 27.75 33.39 1.94
CA GLN A 131 28.15 33.81 0.59
C GLN A 131 27.12 34.72 -0.09
N ARG A 132 25.82 34.56 0.21
CA ARG A 132 24.74 35.23 -0.52
C ARG A 132 23.84 36.10 0.34
N GLN A 133 24.02 36.12 1.67
CA GLN A 133 23.42 37.00 2.68
C GLN A 133 22.05 37.59 2.31
N ALA A 134 22.03 38.75 1.63
CA ALA A 134 20.82 39.50 1.28
C ALA A 134 19.89 38.79 0.28
N GLN A 135 20.38 37.83 -0.50
CA GLN A 135 19.60 37.05 -1.45
C GLN A 135 18.87 35.87 -0.80
N VAL A 136 19.33 35.41 0.37
CA VAL A 136 18.73 34.26 1.06
C VAL A 136 17.63 34.75 1.99
N LYS A 137 16.39 34.49 1.61
CA LYS A 137 15.22 34.70 2.45
C LYS A 137 14.91 33.42 3.21
N ILE A 138 14.76 33.53 4.52
CA ILE A 138 14.25 32.42 5.33
C ILE A 138 12.74 32.58 5.37
N THR A 139 12.04 31.65 4.74
CA THR A 139 10.58 31.64 4.67
C THR A 139 10.02 30.60 5.65
N GLU A 140 8.72 30.64 5.90
CA GLU A 140 8.02 29.57 6.63
C GLU A 140 8.26 28.20 5.98
N ALA A 141 8.19 28.12 4.65
CA ALA A 141 8.45 26.89 3.91
C ALA A 141 9.86 26.34 4.19
N THR A 142 10.86 27.21 4.35
CA THR A 142 12.22 26.80 4.72
C THR A 142 12.27 26.15 6.09
N LEU A 143 11.55 26.73 7.06
CA LEU A 143 11.47 26.19 8.42
C LEU A 143 10.66 24.90 8.49
N VAL A 144 9.59 24.79 7.70
CA VAL A 144 8.79 23.56 7.56
C VAL A 144 9.64 22.43 6.96
N SER A 145 10.42 22.69 5.91
CA SER A 145 11.36 21.71 5.34
C SER A 145 12.42 21.28 6.37
N ALA A 146 12.97 22.23 7.13
CA ALA A 146 13.91 21.91 8.21
C ALA A 146 13.27 21.04 9.30
N ALA A 147 12.06 21.39 9.76
CA ALA A 147 11.35 20.66 10.82
C ALA A 147 11.01 19.21 10.43
N LYS A 148 10.87 18.93 9.13
CA LYS A 148 10.65 17.58 8.56
C LYS A 148 11.94 16.82 8.26
N SER A 149 13.11 17.42 8.52
CA SER A 149 14.40 16.77 8.29
C SER A 149 14.90 16.05 9.55
N GLN A 150 15.71 15.01 9.35
CA GLN A 150 16.34 14.26 10.44
C GLN A 150 17.23 15.14 11.33
N ASN A 151 17.92 16.13 10.74
CA ASN A 151 18.80 17.09 11.43
C ASN A 151 18.15 18.49 11.51
N GLY A 152 16.82 18.52 11.60
CA GLY A 152 16.04 19.75 11.64
C GLY A 152 16.37 20.64 12.84
N ARG A 153 16.76 20.05 13.98
CA ARG A 153 17.14 20.80 15.18
C ARG A 153 18.36 21.67 14.90
N GLU A 154 19.44 21.11 14.34
CA GLU A 154 20.66 21.86 14.04
C GLU A 154 20.40 22.96 13.01
N VAL A 155 19.55 22.69 12.02
CA VAL A 155 19.17 23.68 11.00
C VAL A 155 18.44 24.85 11.65
N ILE A 156 17.37 24.59 12.41
CA ILE A 156 16.56 25.63 13.04
C ILE A 156 17.38 26.40 14.08
N GLU A 157 18.22 25.73 14.87
CA GLU A 157 19.11 26.38 15.83
C GLU A 157 20.10 27.33 15.14
N MET A 158 20.73 26.87 14.04
CA MET A 158 21.63 27.69 13.25
C MET A 158 20.92 28.92 12.66
N LEU A 159 19.71 28.73 12.13
CA LEU A 159 18.90 29.83 11.59
C LEU A 159 18.51 30.85 12.67
N LEU A 160 18.08 30.38 13.85
CA LEU A 160 17.78 31.24 15.00
C LEU A 160 19.01 32.04 15.44
N ASN A 161 20.19 31.42 15.47
CA ASN A 161 21.44 32.09 15.85
C ASN A 161 21.91 33.13 14.82
N LYS A 162 21.77 32.85 13.51
CA LYS A 162 22.24 33.75 12.45
C LYS A 162 21.25 34.84 12.06
N ARG A 163 19.95 34.57 12.13
CA ARG A 163 18.89 35.46 11.60
C ARG A 163 17.92 35.96 12.67
N GLY A 164 17.96 35.39 13.88
CA GLY A 164 17.27 35.91 15.06
C GLY A 164 15.78 36.20 14.80
N ALA A 165 15.39 37.47 14.98
CA ALA A 165 14.02 37.95 14.81
C ALA A 165 13.43 37.76 13.39
N GLN A 166 14.26 37.53 12.37
CA GLN A 166 13.77 37.24 11.01
C GLN A 166 13.22 35.82 10.86
N VAL A 167 13.53 34.92 11.80
CA VAL A 167 12.97 33.58 11.86
C VAL A 167 11.75 33.65 12.75
N GLN A 168 10.55 33.43 12.22
CA GLN A 168 9.31 33.35 12.99
C GLN A 168 8.84 31.90 13.04
N ILE A 169 8.52 31.41 14.24
CA ILE A 169 7.97 30.07 14.41
C ILE A 169 6.46 30.17 14.30
N THR A 170 5.92 29.70 13.18
CA THR A 170 4.47 29.67 12.90
C THR A 170 3.89 28.31 13.28
N GLU A 171 2.56 28.21 13.32
CA GLU A 171 1.86 26.95 13.60
C GLU A 171 2.25 25.83 12.61
N ASP A 172 2.46 26.15 11.33
CA ASP A 172 2.83 25.15 10.31
C ASP A 172 4.21 24.53 10.57
N VAL A 173 5.16 25.32 11.10
CA VAL A 173 6.47 24.81 11.53
C VAL A 173 6.31 23.86 12.72
N VAL A 174 5.43 24.21 13.67
CA VAL A 174 5.15 23.40 14.86
C VAL A 174 4.44 22.10 14.48
N GLN A 175 3.46 22.14 13.57
CA GLN A 175 2.79 20.95 13.04
C GLN A 175 3.76 20.05 12.27
N ALA A 176 4.66 20.63 11.48
CA ALA A 176 5.70 19.91 10.76
C ALA A 176 6.64 19.15 11.71
N ALA A 177 7.09 19.80 12.79
CA ALA A 177 7.86 19.14 13.84
C ALA A 177 7.03 18.05 14.53
N ALA A 178 5.79 18.32 14.91
CA ALA A 178 4.93 17.35 15.60
C ALA A 178 4.60 16.10 14.78
N SER A 179 4.66 16.21 13.45
CA SER A 179 4.39 15.10 12.52
C SER A 179 5.63 14.25 12.22
N HIS A 180 6.83 14.70 12.63
CA HIS A 180 8.08 14.04 12.29
C HIS A 180 8.57 13.15 13.46
N PRO A 181 9.03 11.91 13.23
CA PRO A 181 9.46 11.00 14.30
C PRO A 181 10.53 11.58 15.24
N MET A 182 11.47 12.36 14.71
CA MET A 182 12.54 13.03 15.48
C MET A 182 12.20 14.50 15.84
N GLY A 183 10.97 14.93 15.56
CA GLY A 183 10.56 16.32 15.74
C GLY A 183 10.47 16.77 17.20
N VAL A 184 10.50 15.85 18.17
CA VAL A 184 10.62 16.20 19.61
C VAL A 184 11.85 17.07 19.89
N LEU A 185 12.97 16.80 19.21
CA LEU A 185 14.21 17.58 19.36
C LEU A 185 14.06 19.00 18.83
N VAL A 186 13.31 19.19 17.74
CA VAL A 186 12.96 20.50 17.20
C VAL A 186 11.98 21.20 18.15
N MET A 187 10.98 20.48 18.66
CA MET A 187 9.97 21.03 19.56
C MET A 187 10.59 21.56 20.87
N GLU A 188 11.51 20.81 21.48
CA GLU A 188 12.25 21.26 22.66
C GLU A 188 12.94 22.61 22.41
N LEU A 189 13.67 22.72 21.30
CA LEU A 189 14.41 23.93 20.93
C LEU A 189 13.47 25.13 20.75
N ILE A 190 12.37 24.96 20.01
CA ILE A 190 11.44 26.07 19.75
C ILE A 190 10.63 26.45 20.98
N LEU A 191 10.29 25.51 21.86
CA LEU A 191 9.68 25.82 23.16
C LEU A 191 10.66 26.59 24.06
N ASP A 192 11.93 26.18 24.11
CA ASP A 192 12.96 26.84 24.93
C ASP A 192 13.26 28.27 24.47
N ARG A 193 13.28 28.51 23.15
CA ARG A 193 13.74 29.79 22.59
C ARG A 193 12.64 30.71 22.12
N ARG A 194 11.49 30.18 21.70
CA ARG A 194 10.41 30.90 21.01
C ARG A 194 9.01 30.39 21.43
N GLY A 195 8.89 29.85 22.64
CA GLY A 195 7.63 29.25 23.13
C GLY A 195 6.43 30.20 23.11
N ASP A 196 6.66 31.50 23.26
CA ASP A 196 5.60 32.52 23.27
C ASP A 196 5.06 32.89 21.87
N GLU A 197 5.68 32.39 20.79
CA GLU A 197 5.28 32.73 19.41
C GLU A 197 4.10 31.91 18.88
N PHE A 198 3.79 30.80 19.55
CA PHE A 198 2.77 29.86 19.11
C PHE A 198 2.03 29.25 20.31
N GLN A 199 0.87 28.68 20.00
CA GLN A 199 0.06 27.91 20.93
C GLN A 199 0.09 26.44 20.55
N ILE A 200 -0.03 25.57 21.55
CA ILE A 200 -0.23 24.14 21.30
C ILE A 200 -1.72 23.93 21.00
N THR A 201 -2.07 23.85 19.72
CA THR A 201 -3.46 23.62 19.27
C THR A 201 -3.83 22.14 19.34
N ASP A 202 -5.12 21.83 19.41
CA ASP A 202 -5.64 20.45 19.38
C ASP A 202 -5.09 19.64 18.20
N LYS A 203 -4.91 20.29 17.04
CA LYS A 203 -4.34 19.65 15.85
C LYS A 203 -2.88 19.23 16.08
N ILE A 204 -2.08 20.05 16.75
CA ILE A 204 -0.70 19.71 17.12
C ILE A 204 -0.67 18.54 18.10
N VAL A 205 -1.57 18.51 19.08
CA VAL A 205 -1.68 17.40 20.05
C VAL A 205 -2.09 16.10 19.35
N GLN A 206 -3.05 16.15 18.42
CA GLN A 206 -3.45 14.98 17.62
C GLN A 206 -2.30 14.45 16.76
N LEU A 207 -1.51 15.34 16.13
CA LEU A 207 -0.35 14.94 15.33
C LEU A 207 0.71 14.23 16.19
N ALA A 208 0.98 14.75 17.40
CA ALA A 208 1.89 14.11 18.35
C ALA A 208 1.37 12.73 18.78
N ALA A 209 0.08 12.61 19.07
CA ALA A 209 -0.56 11.34 19.44
C ALA A 209 -0.50 10.30 18.30
N ALA A 210 -0.74 10.71 17.05
CA ALA A 210 -0.76 9.82 15.89
C ALA A 210 0.63 9.32 15.46
N ASN A 211 1.67 10.15 15.57
CA ASN A 211 2.99 9.89 14.95
C ASN A 211 4.03 9.30 15.91
N ASN A 212 3.61 8.48 16.88
CA ASN A 212 4.49 7.88 17.91
C ASN A 212 5.16 8.91 18.85
N GLY A 213 4.56 10.09 19.01
CA GLY A 213 5.12 11.18 19.81
C GLY A 213 4.83 11.03 21.30
N GLN A 214 5.06 9.87 21.93
CA GLN A 214 4.89 9.73 23.39
C GLN A 214 5.77 10.74 24.14
N GLU A 215 7.05 10.86 23.74
CA GLU A 215 7.98 11.84 24.31
C GLU A 215 7.53 13.28 24.02
N LEU A 216 7.01 13.54 22.83
CA LEU A 216 6.51 14.86 22.45
C LEU A 216 5.27 15.25 23.27
N LEU A 217 4.34 14.32 23.46
CA LEU A 217 3.15 14.55 24.27
C LEU A 217 3.52 14.75 25.74
N ARG A 218 4.52 14.01 26.26
CA ARG A 218 5.08 14.24 27.59
C ARG A 218 5.68 15.63 27.71
N LEU A 219 6.50 16.05 26.74
CA LEU A 219 7.09 17.39 26.69
C LEU A 219 6.02 18.49 26.71
N PHE A 220 4.94 18.30 25.94
CA PHE A 220 3.81 19.20 25.92
C PHE A 220 3.11 19.28 27.28
N LEU A 221 2.77 18.14 27.89
CA LEU A 221 2.13 18.11 29.21
C LEU A 221 3.01 18.73 30.31
N ASP A 222 4.33 18.51 30.25
CA ASP A 222 5.27 19.03 31.25
C ASP A 222 5.50 20.55 31.13
N ARG A 223 5.52 21.10 29.91
CA ARG A 223 5.87 22.53 29.67
C ARG A 223 4.67 23.43 29.39
N ARG A 224 3.62 22.89 28.80
CA ARG A 224 2.43 23.64 28.32
C ARG A 224 1.14 22.91 28.70
N GLY A 225 1.15 22.18 29.81
CA GLY A 225 0.03 21.37 30.29
C GLY A 225 -1.31 22.11 30.31
N GLU A 226 -1.32 23.38 30.74
CA GLU A 226 -2.55 24.19 30.83
C GLU A 226 -3.22 24.49 29.48
N GLU A 227 -2.49 24.40 28.36
CA GLU A 227 -3.05 24.59 27.02
C GLU A 227 -3.66 23.31 26.45
N ILE A 228 -3.29 22.16 27.01
CA ILE A 228 -3.58 20.85 26.42
C ILE A 228 -4.80 20.26 27.09
N HIS A 229 -5.80 20.00 26.27
CA HIS A 229 -7.01 19.28 26.64
C HIS A 229 -7.04 17.94 25.91
N ILE A 230 -7.26 16.85 26.64
CA ILE A 230 -7.36 15.52 26.05
C ILE A 230 -8.77 15.33 25.50
N THR A 231 -8.93 15.58 24.21
CA THR A 231 -10.20 15.40 23.49
C THR A 231 -10.34 13.97 22.96
N GLU A 232 -11.56 13.59 22.59
CA GLU A 232 -11.84 12.29 21.95
C GLU A 232 -11.00 12.08 20.68
N GLU A 233 -10.77 13.13 19.88
CA GLU A 233 -9.94 13.03 18.66
C GLU A 233 -8.46 12.77 18.98
N VAL A 234 -7.94 13.30 20.09
CA VAL A 234 -6.58 12.98 20.56
C VAL A 234 -6.49 11.50 20.97
N LEU A 235 -7.49 10.99 21.68
CA LEU A 235 -7.55 9.57 22.07
C LEU A 235 -7.69 8.64 20.87
N LYS A 236 -8.55 8.97 19.90
CA LYS A 236 -8.68 8.23 18.64
C LYS A 236 -7.38 8.21 17.85
N ALA A 237 -6.69 9.35 17.75
CA ALA A 237 -5.40 9.45 17.08
C ALA A 237 -4.33 8.57 17.78
N ALA A 238 -4.24 8.65 19.11
CA ALA A 238 -3.35 7.82 19.93
C ALA A 238 -3.63 6.32 19.74
N ALA A 239 -4.91 5.93 19.79
CA ALA A 239 -5.33 4.53 19.74
C ALA A 239 -5.19 3.92 18.35
N LYS A 240 -5.45 4.66 17.26
CA LYS A 240 -5.54 4.12 15.90
C LYS A 240 -4.20 4.02 15.16
N HIS A 241 -3.37 5.05 15.26
CA HIS A 241 -2.25 5.26 14.33
C HIS A 241 -0.86 5.12 14.96
N SER A 242 -0.78 4.98 16.28
CA SER A 242 0.49 4.89 16.99
C SER A 242 0.95 3.44 17.19
N LYS A 243 2.22 3.17 16.87
CA LYS A 243 2.96 1.99 17.31
C LYS A 243 3.21 2.03 18.83
N CYS A 244 3.25 3.23 19.40
CA CYS A 244 3.41 3.48 20.83
C CYS A 244 2.06 3.76 21.52
N ALA A 245 0.93 3.34 20.93
CA ALA A 245 -0.42 3.63 21.42
C ALA A 245 -0.58 3.31 22.92
N VAL A 246 -0.08 2.17 23.38
CA VAL A 246 -0.09 1.75 24.78
C VAL A 246 0.58 2.80 25.68
N GLY A 247 1.83 3.16 25.39
CA GLY A 247 2.58 4.12 26.22
C GLY A 247 2.02 5.55 26.16
N ILE A 248 1.36 5.92 25.06
CA ILE A 248 0.64 7.20 24.96
C ILE A 248 -0.62 7.18 25.83
N LEU A 249 -1.44 6.14 25.71
CA LEU A 249 -2.67 6.02 26.51
C LEU A 249 -2.37 5.89 28.00
N GLU A 250 -1.33 5.14 28.39
CA GLU A 250 -0.85 5.08 29.77
C GLU A 250 -0.43 6.47 30.29
N LEU A 251 0.36 7.23 29.51
CA LEU A 251 0.76 8.60 29.87
C LEU A 251 -0.46 9.51 30.07
N LEU A 252 -1.45 9.41 29.19
CA LEU A 252 -2.68 10.22 29.27
C LEU A 252 -3.54 9.83 30.47
N LEU A 253 -3.70 8.53 30.74
CA LEU A 253 -4.41 8.03 31.91
C LEU A 253 -3.73 8.43 33.22
N GLU A 254 -2.39 8.45 33.26
CA GLU A 254 -1.61 8.85 34.44
C GLU A 254 -1.70 10.36 34.69
N ARG A 255 -1.50 11.18 33.66
CA ARG A 255 -1.36 12.64 33.81
C ARG A 255 -2.68 13.40 33.73
N ARG A 256 -3.68 12.87 33.02
CA ARG A 256 -4.97 13.51 32.75
C ARG A 256 -6.16 12.55 32.94
N PRO A 257 -6.26 11.81 34.06
CA PRO A 257 -7.30 10.79 34.24
C PRO A 257 -8.73 11.34 34.09
N GLU A 258 -9.01 12.55 34.56
CA GLU A 258 -10.37 13.12 34.51
C GLU A 258 -10.80 13.52 33.09
N GLU A 259 -9.86 13.78 32.18
CA GLU A 259 -10.13 14.16 30.79
C GLU A 259 -10.22 12.95 29.86
N VAL A 260 -9.62 11.81 30.24
CA VAL A 260 -9.68 10.58 29.46
C VAL A 260 -11.04 9.92 29.63
N GLN A 261 -11.84 9.95 28.55
CA GLN A 261 -13.10 9.24 28.42
C GLN A 261 -13.01 8.23 27.27
N ILE A 262 -13.24 6.96 27.57
CA ILE A 262 -13.20 5.90 26.56
C ILE A 262 -14.59 5.79 25.93
N THR A 263 -14.75 6.38 24.75
CA THR A 263 -15.99 6.33 23.97
C THR A 263 -15.99 5.15 22.99
N GLU A 264 -17.15 4.87 22.39
CA GLU A 264 -17.28 3.90 21.29
C GLU A 264 -16.27 4.16 20.17
N GLU A 265 -16.08 5.42 19.76
CA GLU A 265 -15.18 5.77 18.67
C GLU A 265 -13.71 5.55 19.04
N VAL A 266 -13.33 5.70 20.32
CA VAL A 266 -12.00 5.35 20.82
C VAL A 266 -11.79 3.83 20.80
N VAL A 267 -12.78 3.04 21.21
CA VAL A 267 -12.72 1.57 21.16
C VAL A 267 -12.63 1.08 19.72
N LYS A 268 -13.43 1.64 18.81
CA LYS A 268 -13.38 1.36 17.36
C LYS A 268 -12.01 1.71 16.76
N ALA A 269 -11.46 2.86 17.12
CA ALA A 269 -10.12 3.29 16.73
C ALA A 269 -9.04 2.30 17.20
N ALA A 270 -9.10 1.88 18.47
CA ALA A 270 -8.20 0.89 19.06
C ALA A 270 -8.31 -0.48 18.37
N ALA A 271 -9.52 -0.97 18.13
CA ALA A 271 -9.77 -2.24 17.44
C ALA A 271 -9.20 -2.26 16.02
N GLY A 272 -9.19 -1.10 15.34
CA GLY A 272 -8.59 -0.91 14.02
C GLY A 272 -7.07 -0.71 14.00
N ASN A 273 -6.39 -0.71 15.15
CA ASN A 273 -4.94 -0.50 15.21
C ASN A 273 -4.18 -1.69 14.61
N THR A 274 -3.41 -1.46 13.55
CA THR A 274 -2.72 -2.53 12.81
C THR A 274 -1.37 -2.93 13.40
N ASN A 275 -0.95 -2.37 14.54
CA ASN A 275 0.34 -2.62 15.19
C ASN A 275 0.23 -3.31 16.56
N CYS A 276 -0.81 -3.01 17.36
CA CYS A 276 -0.94 -3.51 18.73
C CYS A 276 -2.37 -3.48 19.29
N ALA A 277 -3.40 -3.67 18.45
CA ALA A 277 -4.81 -3.56 18.89
C ALA A 277 -5.17 -4.44 20.08
N ASP A 278 -4.66 -5.67 20.17
CA ASP A 278 -4.90 -6.58 21.29
C ASP A 278 -4.44 -5.99 22.63
N VAL A 279 -3.21 -5.45 22.67
CA VAL A 279 -2.65 -4.84 23.87
C VAL A 279 -3.34 -3.52 24.21
N VAL A 280 -3.70 -2.72 23.21
CA VAL A 280 -4.43 -1.46 23.44
C VAL A 280 -5.82 -1.76 24.03
N ILE A 281 -6.57 -2.69 23.45
CA ILE A 281 -7.89 -3.08 23.97
C ILE A 281 -7.79 -3.65 25.39
N GLN A 282 -6.79 -4.49 25.68
CA GLN A 282 -6.53 -4.98 27.04
C GLN A 282 -6.24 -3.84 28.03
N LEU A 283 -5.45 -2.84 27.63
CA LEU A 283 -5.20 -1.67 28.47
C LEU A 283 -6.50 -0.91 28.77
N LEU A 284 -7.32 -0.64 27.75
CA LEU A 284 -8.58 0.08 27.93
C LEU A 284 -9.54 -0.67 28.86
N LEU A 285 -9.68 -1.99 28.68
CA LEU A 285 -10.51 -2.85 29.53
C LEU A 285 -9.99 -2.90 30.97
N LYS A 286 -8.67 -2.90 31.17
CA LYS A 286 -8.06 -2.94 32.50
C LYS A 286 -8.23 -1.62 33.26
N GLU A 287 -7.98 -0.49 32.60
CA GLU A 287 -7.94 0.82 33.25
C GLU A 287 -9.33 1.48 33.31
N ARG A 288 -10.21 1.20 32.34
CA ARG A 288 -11.56 1.78 32.21
C ARG A 288 -12.64 0.74 31.84
N PRO A 289 -12.80 -0.35 32.61
CA PRO A 289 -13.71 -1.46 32.24
C PRO A 289 -15.16 -1.00 32.03
N GLY A 290 -15.66 -0.05 32.83
CA GLY A 290 -17.04 0.42 32.74
C GLY A 290 -17.34 1.39 31.60
N GLU A 291 -16.31 1.93 30.93
CA GLU A 291 -16.45 2.87 29.81
C GLU A 291 -16.33 2.16 28.46
N VAL A 292 -15.63 1.02 28.40
CA VAL A 292 -15.45 0.25 27.16
C VAL A 292 -16.77 -0.40 26.74
N GLN A 293 -17.44 0.21 25.77
CA GLN A 293 -18.63 -0.36 25.14
C GLN A 293 -18.24 -1.10 23.86
N ILE A 294 -18.56 -2.40 23.82
CA ILE A 294 -18.36 -3.23 22.63
C ILE A 294 -19.60 -3.10 21.75
N THR A 295 -19.47 -2.32 20.68
CA THR A 295 -20.53 -2.06 19.71
C THR A 295 -20.31 -2.82 18.41
N GLU A 296 -21.33 -2.88 17.56
CA GLU A 296 -21.25 -3.45 16.21
C GLU A 296 -20.11 -2.85 15.39
N GLU A 297 -19.92 -1.53 15.47
CA GLU A 297 -18.88 -0.82 14.72
C GLU A 297 -17.47 -1.16 15.21
N SER A 298 -17.30 -1.34 16.52
CA SER A 298 -16.02 -1.81 17.09
C SER A 298 -15.72 -3.26 16.68
N LEU A 299 -16.73 -4.14 16.64
CA LEU A 299 -16.60 -5.52 16.17
C LEU A 299 -16.24 -5.59 14.69
N LYS A 300 -16.86 -4.75 13.84
CA LYS A 300 -16.51 -4.65 12.41
C LYS A 300 -15.07 -4.18 12.23
N ALA A 301 -14.64 -3.17 13.00
CA ALA A 301 -13.25 -2.72 12.98
C ALA A 301 -12.28 -3.84 13.38
N ALA A 302 -12.59 -4.59 14.45
CA ALA A 302 -11.81 -5.75 14.88
C ALA A 302 -11.75 -6.84 13.79
N ALA A 303 -12.90 -7.21 13.21
CA ALA A 303 -12.99 -8.24 12.17
C ALA A 303 -12.23 -7.88 10.89
N ALA A 304 -12.22 -6.59 10.53
CA ALA A 304 -11.46 -6.08 9.40
C ALA A 304 -9.95 -5.95 9.67
N ASN A 305 -9.50 -6.03 10.93
CA ASN A 305 -8.11 -5.88 11.30
C ASN A 305 -7.30 -7.16 11.00
N CYS A 306 -6.77 -7.25 9.79
CA CYS A 306 -5.97 -8.39 9.30
C CYS A 306 -4.84 -8.86 10.22
N ASN A 307 -4.31 -8.01 11.10
CA ASN A 307 -3.16 -8.36 11.93
C ASN A 307 -3.58 -8.90 13.32
N PHE A 308 -4.75 -8.49 13.81
CA PHE A 308 -5.17 -8.74 15.20
C PHE A 308 -6.62 -9.22 15.37
N ALA A 309 -7.37 -9.45 14.28
CA ALA A 309 -8.78 -9.77 14.33
C ALA A 309 -9.11 -10.92 15.29
N ASP A 310 -8.32 -12.00 15.25
CA ASP A 310 -8.55 -13.16 16.11
C ASP A 310 -8.50 -12.79 17.60
N LYS A 311 -7.44 -12.07 17.99
CA LYS A 311 -7.20 -11.70 19.38
C LYS A 311 -8.17 -10.64 19.88
N VAL A 312 -8.48 -9.64 19.06
CA VAL A 312 -9.37 -8.55 19.47
C VAL A 312 -10.81 -9.04 19.56
N ILE A 313 -11.27 -9.85 18.60
CA ILE A 313 -12.60 -10.48 18.69
C ILE A 313 -12.65 -11.39 19.91
N GLU A 314 -11.64 -12.22 20.15
CA GLU A 314 -11.57 -13.06 21.36
C GLU A 314 -11.73 -12.23 22.63
N LEU A 315 -10.97 -11.14 22.79
CA LEU A 315 -11.10 -10.25 23.94
C LEU A 315 -12.50 -9.64 24.07
N PHE A 316 -13.10 -9.21 22.95
CA PHE A 316 -14.46 -8.67 22.97
C PHE A 316 -15.50 -9.71 23.39
N LEU A 317 -15.38 -10.95 22.91
CA LEU A 317 -16.30 -12.02 23.27
C LEU A 317 -16.13 -12.48 24.73
N ASP A 318 -14.89 -12.49 25.23
CA ASP A 318 -14.58 -12.92 26.60
C ASP A 318 -15.01 -11.88 27.64
N GLU A 319 -14.82 -10.58 27.37
CA GLU A 319 -15.11 -9.50 28.32
C GLU A 319 -16.52 -8.91 28.17
N GLY A 320 -17.07 -8.89 26.95
CA GLY A 320 -18.41 -8.35 26.69
C GLY A 320 -19.54 -9.32 27.03
N GLY A 321 -19.25 -10.62 27.16
CA GLY A 321 -20.24 -11.65 27.49
C GLY A 321 -21.50 -11.59 26.60
N GLU A 322 -22.69 -11.70 27.21
CA GLU A 322 -23.97 -11.71 26.49
C GLU A 322 -24.37 -10.33 25.90
N GLN A 323 -23.70 -9.23 26.29
CA GLN A 323 -24.03 -7.88 25.81
C GLN A 323 -23.48 -7.59 24.42
N VAL A 324 -22.57 -8.41 23.91
CA VAL A 324 -22.01 -8.27 22.58
C VAL A 324 -23.07 -8.61 21.55
N HIS A 325 -23.59 -7.61 20.83
CA HIS A 325 -24.54 -7.85 19.76
C HIS A 325 -23.81 -8.12 18.44
N VAL A 326 -23.57 -9.41 18.15
CA VAL A 326 -23.04 -9.83 16.84
C VAL A 326 -24.16 -9.80 15.81
N THR A 327 -24.03 -8.93 14.81
CA THR A 327 -24.97 -8.82 13.68
C THR A 327 -24.51 -9.65 12.48
N GLU A 328 -25.40 -9.80 11.50
CA GLU A 328 -25.07 -10.37 10.19
C GLU A 328 -23.89 -9.64 9.53
N GLU A 329 -23.83 -8.31 9.68
CA GLU A 329 -22.80 -7.49 9.06
C GLU A 329 -21.41 -7.74 9.67
N VAL A 330 -21.33 -7.92 10.99
CA VAL A 330 -20.08 -8.35 11.68
C VAL A 330 -19.63 -9.71 11.13
N LEU A 331 -20.56 -10.66 11.01
CA LEU A 331 -20.27 -11.99 10.49
C LEU A 331 -19.80 -11.94 9.04
N ARG A 332 -20.44 -11.11 8.20
CA ARG A 332 -20.07 -10.90 6.79
C ARG A 332 -18.65 -10.34 6.66
N VAL A 333 -18.30 -9.32 7.45
CA VAL A 333 -16.95 -8.73 7.47
C VAL A 333 -15.93 -9.77 7.92
N ALA A 334 -16.21 -10.50 9.00
CA ALA A 334 -15.33 -11.54 9.52
C ALA A 334 -15.12 -12.68 8.51
N ALA A 335 -16.18 -13.12 7.83
CA ALA A 335 -16.13 -14.17 6.80
C ALA A 335 -15.28 -13.79 5.58
N GLY A 336 -15.34 -12.52 5.17
CA GLY A 336 -14.53 -11.98 4.07
C GLY A 336 -13.08 -11.66 4.47
N SER A 337 -12.78 -11.63 5.77
CA SER A 337 -11.45 -11.27 6.27
C SER A 337 -10.42 -12.36 5.98
N ARG A 338 -9.22 -11.94 5.55
CA ARG A 338 -8.14 -12.85 5.18
C ARG A 338 -7.56 -13.63 6.38
N HIS A 339 -7.66 -13.05 7.57
CA HIS A 339 -6.93 -13.51 8.75
C HIS A 339 -7.82 -13.86 9.94
N VAL A 340 -9.14 -13.67 9.83
CA VAL A 340 -10.05 -14.24 10.85
C VAL A 340 -10.02 -15.76 10.72
N SER A 341 -9.67 -16.41 11.81
CA SER A 341 -9.55 -17.85 11.90
C SER A 341 -10.94 -18.50 11.99
N ALA A 342 -11.03 -19.73 11.49
CA ALA A 342 -12.26 -20.51 11.62
C ALA A 342 -12.73 -20.69 13.08
N PRO A 343 -11.86 -20.84 14.10
CA PRO A 343 -12.27 -20.83 15.51
C PRO A 343 -12.95 -19.54 15.97
N VAL A 344 -12.52 -18.37 15.49
CA VAL A 344 -13.15 -17.09 15.86
C VAL A 344 -14.52 -16.94 15.20
N LEU A 345 -14.64 -17.31 13.92
CA LEU A 345 -15.94 -17.45 13.27
C LEU A 345 -16.83 -18.49 13.96
N GLU A 346 -16.26 -19.60 14.45
CA GLU A 346 -16.99 -20.61 15.21
C GLU A 346 -17.53 -20.03 16.52
N ARG A 347 -16.72 -19.28 17.28
CA ARG A 347 -17.19 -18.62 18.49
C ARG A 347 -18.27 -17.57 18.23
N LEU A 348 -18.14 -16.75 17.19
CA LEU A 348 -19.17 -15.78 16.80
C LEU A 348 -20.52 -16.47 16.50
N LEU A 349 -20.46 -17.63 15.84
CA LEU A 349 -21.64 -18.47 15.59
C LEU A 349 -22.11 -19.23 16.84
N ASP A 350 -21.23 -19.57 17.79
CA ASP A 350 -21.60 -20.28 19.02
C ASP A 350 -22.36 -19.40 20.00
N GLN A 351 -21.92 -18.16 20.19
CA GLN A 351 -22.55 -17.25 21.15
C GLN A 351 -23.84 -16.60 20.61
N HIS A 352 -23.99 -16.46 19.29
CA HIS A 352 -25.13 -15.73 18.69
C HIS A 352 -25.81 -16.44 17.50
N GLY A 353 -25.46 -17.71 17.21
CA GLY A 353 -25.91 -18.43 16.01
C GLY A 353 -27.42 -18.61 15.89
N ASP A 354 -28.15 -18.69 17.00
CA ASP A 354 -29.62 -18.82 16.96
C ASP A 354 -30.33 -17.51 16.54
N GLN A 355 -29.65 -16.36 16.66
CA GLN A 355 -30.18 -15.05 16.27
C GLN A 355 -29.65 -14.59 14.89
N LEU A 356 -28.54 -15.16 14.43
CA LEU A 356 -27.88 -14.79 13.18
C LEU A 356 -28.50 -15.49 11.97
N GLN A 357 -29.12 -14.72 11.08
CA GLN A 357 -29.53 -15.22 9.77
C GLN A 357 -28.32 -15.28 8.83
N ILE A 358 -28.05 -16.46 8.27
CA ILE A 358 -27.05 -16.60 7.21
C ILE A 358 -27.69 -16.18 5.89
N THR A 359 -27.37 -14.99 5.41
CA THR A 359 -27.88 -14.45 4.14
C THR A 359 -26.96 -14.79 2.97
N GLU A 360 -27.42 -14.48 1.76
CA GLU A 360 -26.62 -14.63 0.54
C GLU A 360 -25.30 -13.86 0.61
N GLU A 361 -25.31 -12.65 1.18
CA GLU A 361 -24.14 -11.78 1.26
C GLU A 361 -23.07 -12.34 2.21
N VAL A 362 -23.46 -12.99 3.31
CA VAL A 362 -22.53 -13.72 4.18
C VAL A 362 -21.88 -14.87 3.40
N VAL A 363 -22.67 -15.64 2.66
CA VAL A 363 -22.13 -16.78 1.88
C VAL A 363 -21.22 -16.30 0.75
N LYS A 364 -21.57 -15.21 0.06
CA LYS A 364 -20.71 -14.56 -0.95
C LYS A 364 -19.38 -14.12 -0.34
N ALA A 365 -19.39 -13.49 0.82
CA ALA A 365 -18.15 -13.11 1.52
C ALA A 365 -17.27 -14.33 1.84
N VAL A 366 -17.87 -15.44 2.26
CA VAL A 366 -17.15 -16.71 2.50
C VAL A 366 -16.52 -17.25 1.22
N VAL A 367 -17.29 -17.39 0.14
CA VAL A 367 -16.78 -18.01 -1.10
C VAL A 367 -15.82 -17.10 -1.87
N ALA A 368 -15.87 -15.78 -1.64
CA ALA A 368 -14.89 -14.82 -2.15
C ALA A 368 -13.57 -14.83 -1.34
N ASN A 369 -13.49 -15.49 -0.18
CA ASN A 369 -12.29 -15.48 0.65
C ASN A 369 -11.13 -16.22 -0.04
N HIS A 370 -9.93 -15.61 -0.03
CA HIS A 370 -8.73 -16.12 -0.72
C HIS A 370 -7.77 -16.94 0.17
N THR A 371 -8.18 -17.28 1.40
CA THR A 371 -7.31 -17.99 2.36
C THR A 371 -7.94 -19.29 2.86
N ASN A 372 -9.18 -19.27 3.36
CA ASN A 372 -9.81 -20.46 3.96
C ASN A 372 -11.31 -20.64 3.65
N PRO A 373 -11.80 -20.35 2.43
CA PRO A 373 -13.25 -20.33 2.12
C PRO A 373 -13.92 -21.68 2.40
N VAL A 374 -13.27 -22.80 2.06
CA VAL A 374 -13.84 -24.16 2.23
C VAL A 374 -14.01 -24.54 3.70
N LYS A 375 -13.09 -24.09 4.58
CA LYS A 375 -13.16 -24.38 6.02
C LYS A 375 -14.34 -23.61 6.65
N VAL A 376 -14.50 -22.34 6.29
CA VAL A 376 -15.60 -21.50 6.77
C VAL A 376 -16.94 -21.98 6.19
N LEU A 377 -17.01 -22.33 4.91
CA LEU A 377 -18.22 -22.90 4.32
C LEU A 377 -18.63 -24.23 4.98
N ARG A 378 -17.64 -25.06 5.37
CA ARG A 378 -17.89 -26.29 6.14
C ARG A 378 -18.43 -26.00 7.54
N LEU A 379 -17.93 -24.96 8.19
CA LEU A 379 -18.40 -24.50 9.50
C LEU A 379 -19.88 -24.08 9.41
N LEU A 380 -20.21 -23.18 8.47
CA LEU A 380 -21.59 -22.74 8.24
C LEU A 380 -22.51 -23.92 7.98
N HIS A 381 -22.11 -24.84 7.10
CA HIS A 381 -22.93 -26.02 6.77
C HIS A 381 -23.19 -26.95 7.96
N ARG A 382 -22.22 -27.11 8.88
CA ARG A 382 -22.42 -27.94 10.08
C ARG A 382 -23.47 -27.35 11.01
N ARG A 383 -23.51 -26.02 11.16
CA ARG A 383 -24.39 -25.32 12.11
C ARG A 383 -25.75 -25.00 11.52
N HIS A 384 -25.81 -24.50 10.29
CA HIS A 384 -27.04 -24.01 9.68
C HIS A 384 -27.61 -24.94 8.60
N ARG A 385 -27.00 -26.11 8.33
CA ARG A 385 -27.43 -27.19 7.41
C ARG A 385 -28.20 -26.74 6.16
N HIS A 386 -29.52 -26.57 6.28
CA HIS A 386 -30.46 -26.27 5.20
C HIS A 386 -30.80 -24.78 5.03
N ASN A 387 -30.32 -23.92 5.93
CA ASN A 387 -30.59 -22.48 5.92
C ASN A 387 -29.43 -21.66 5.35
N ILE A 388 -28.62 -22.27 4.47
CA ILE A 388 -27.56 -21.56 3.76
C ILE A 388 -28.09 -21.23 2.36
N PRO A 389 -28.27 -19.95 2.04
CA PRO A 389 -28.74 -19.53 0.73
C PRO A 389 -27.64 -19.77 -0.30
N ILE A 390 -27.78 -20.85 -1.05
CA ILE A 390 -26.97 -21.09 -2.25
C ILE A 390 -27.79 -20.63 -3.45
N THR A 391 -27.55 -19.40 -3.87
CA THR A 391 -28.17 -18.79 -5.05
C THR A 391 -27.20 -18.80 -6.24
N GLU A 392 -27.67 -18.37 -7.40
CA GLU A 392 -26.83 -18.26 -8.60
C GLU A 392 -25.65 -17.29 -8.39
N GLU A 393 -25.87 -16.17 -7.71
CA GLU A 393 -24.80 -15.21 -7.39
C GLU A 393 -23.71 -15.81 -6.50
N VAL A 394 -24.08 -16.65 -5.53
CA VAL A 394 -23.12 -17.42 -4.71
C VAL A 394 -22.31 -18.37 -5.58
N LEU A 395 -22.95 -19.07 -6.52
CA LEU A 395 -22.26 -19.98 -7.43
C LEU A 395 -21.30 -19.23 -8.37
N LYS A 396 -21.72 -18.09 -8.92
CA LYS A 396 -20.85 -17.23 -9.74
C LYS A 396 -19.64 -16.74 -8.95
N THR A 397 -19.87 -16.25 -7.74
CA THR A 397 -18.78 -15.81 -6.85
C THR A 397 -17.82 -16.97 -6.52
N ALA A 398 -18.35 -18.17 -6.26
CA ALA A 398 -17.55 -19.36 -6.02
C ALA A 398 -16.74 -19.78 -7.27
N ALA A 399 -17.36 -19.81 -8.45
CA ALA A 399 -16.71 -20.15 -9.71
C ALA A 399 -15.63 -19.12 -10.10
N GLY A 400 -15.81 -17.85 -9.75
CA GLY A 400 -14.83 -16.79 -9.96
C GLY A 400 -13.67 -16.77 -8.95
N ASN A 401 -13.68 -17.59 -7.90
CA ASN A 401 -12.59 -17.60 -6.92
C ASN A 401 -11.29 -18.11 -7.57
N PRO A 402 -10.20 -17.33 -7.59
CA PRO A 402 -9.00 -17.66 -8.36
C PRO A 402 -8.23 -18.86 -7.78
N ARG A 403 -8.45 -19.19 -6.50
CA ARG A 403 -7.65 -20.22 -5.79
C ARG A 403 -8.43 -21.47 -5.45
N TYR A 404 -9.67 -21.31 -4.99
CA TYR A 404 -10.43 -22.39 -4.36
C TYR A 404 -11.75 -22.74 -5.07
N ALA A 405 -11.98 -22.23 -6.29
CA ALA A 405 -13.26 -22.41 -6.99
C ALA A 405 -13.72 -23.89 -7.05
N VAL A 406 -12.81 -24.79 -7.43
CA VAL A 406 -13.13 -26.23 -7.53
C VAL A 406 -13.53 -26.82 -6.19
N GLU A 407 -12.80 -26.52 -5.11
CA GLU A 407 -13.08 -27.08 -3.80
C GLU A 407 -14.32 -26.47 -3.17
N ILE A 408 -14.59 -25.18 -3.41
CA ILE A 408 -15.81 -24.50 -2.98
C ILE A 408 -17.02 -25.13 -3.68
N LEU A 409 -17.03 -25.18 -5.01
CA LEU A 409 -18.13 -25.77 -5.79
C LEU A 409 -18.32 -27.25 -5.43
N GLY A 410 -17.23 -28.00 -5.25
CA GLY A 410 -17.28 -29.38 -4.79
C GLY A 410 -17.80 -29.52 -3.35
N LYS A 411 -17.62 -28.53 -2.49
CA LYS A 411 -18.23 -28.54 -1.15
C LYS A 411 -19.72 -28.23 -1.24
N ILE A 412 -20.12 -27.24 -2.03
CA ILE A 412 -21.52 -26.88 -2.28
C ILE A 412 -22.29 -28.09 -2.84
N SER A 413 -21.72 -28.81 -3.80
CA SER A 413 -22.37 -29.99 -4.40
C SER A 413 -22.67 -31.10 -3.39
N ARG A 414 -21.79 -31.27 -2.39
CA ARG A 414 -21.97 -32.24 -1.29
C ARG A 414 -22.99 -31.78 -0.26
N MET A 415 -23.34 -30.50 -0.21
CA MET A 415 -24.42 -29.97 0.65
C MET A 415 -25.80 -30.28 0.07
N GLY A 416 -25.90 -30.33 -1.26
CA GLY A 416 -27.10 -30.69 -2.01
C GLY A 416 -26.84 -30.46 -3.50
N ARG A 417 -27.12 -31.45 -4.34
CA ARG A 417 -26.83 -31.37 -5.79
C ARG A 417 -27.78 -30.42 -6.51
N GLU A 418 -28.99 -30.26 -5.96
CA GLU A 418 -30.02 -29.31 -6.37
C GLU A 418 -29.62 -27.84 -6.22
N HIS A 419 -28.58 -27.54 -5.43
CA HIS A 419 -28.06 -26.18 -5.27
C HIS A 419 -27.28 -25.70 -6.48
N ILE A 420 -26.73 -26.59 -7.30
CA ILE A 420 -25.96 -26.20 -8.49
C ILE A 420 -26.90 -26.19 -9.70
N ARG A 421 -27.48 -25.03 -9.97
CA ARG A 421 -28.19 -24.77 -11.23
C ARG A 421 -27.20 -24.17 -12.22
N ILE A 422 -26.97 -24.87 -13.33
CA ILE A 422 -26.08 -24.40 -14.38
C ILE A 422 -26.82 -23.38 -15.24
N THR A 423 -26.36 -22.14 -15.23
CA THR A 423 -26.79 -21.06 -16.11
C THR A 423 -25.68 -20.67 -17.06
N GLU A 424 -26.02 -19.99 -18.15
CA GLU A 424 -25.03 -19.49 -19.11
C GLU A 424 -24.03 -18.53 -18.44
N GLU A 425 -24.50 -17.66 -17.54
CA GLU A 425 -23.63 -16.75 -16.79
C GLU A 425 -22.64 -17.49 -15.88
N LEU A 426 -23.07 -18.54 -15.18
CA LEU A 426 -22.17 -19.35 -14.36
C LEU A 426 -21.09 -20.04 -15.22
N VAL A 427 -21.47 -20.56 -16.38
CA VAL A 427 -20.55 -21.19 -17.33
C VAL A 427 -19.54 -20.16 -17.85
N LEU A 428 -19.98 -18.94 -18.16
CA LEU A 428 -19.11 -17.86 -18.59
C LEU A 428 -18.10 -17.48 -17.49
N VAL A 429 -18.55 -17.30 -16.24
CA VAL A 429 -17.65 -17.00 -15.11
C VAL A 429 -16.64 -18.13 -14.87
N ALA A 430 -17.08 -19.38 -14.96
CA ALA A 430 -16.19 -20.54 -14.85
C ALA A 430 -15.15 -20.59 -15.98
N ALA A 431 -15.56 -20.28 -17.21
CA ALA A 431 -14.68 -20.18 -18.38
C ALA A 431 -13.66 -19.04 -18.24
N SER A 432 -14.08 -17.90 -17.69
CA SER A 432 -13.23 -16.73 -17.42
C SER A 432 -12.30 -16.90 -16.20
N ASN A 433 -12.37 -17.99 -15.44
CA ASN A 433 -11.42 -18.21 -14.34
C ASN A 433 -10.05 -18.70 -14.84
N GLU A 434 -9.11 -17.76 -14.97
CA GLU A 434 -7.75 -17.98 -15.50
C GLU A 434 -7.00 -19.14 -14.83
N SER A 435 -7.21 -19.34 -13.53
CA SER A 435 -6.43 -20.28 -12.72
C SER A 435 -7.08 -21.65 -12.58
N GLN A 436 -8.42 -21.71 -12.61
CA GLN A 436 -9.18 -22.90 -12.20
C GLN A 436 -10.21 -23.39 -13.24
N ALA A 437 -10.36 -22.74 -14.41
CA ALA A 437 -11.36 -23.11 -15.43
C ALA A 437 -11.38 -24.62 -15.74
N GLN A 438 -10.22 -25.21 -16.07
CA GLN A 438 -10.12 -26.64 -16.37
C GLN A 438 -10.64 -27.51 -15.22
N GLY A 439 -10.24 -27.22 -13.98
CA GLY A 439 -10.66 -27.95 -12.80
C GLY A 439 -12.17 -27.81 -12.51
N ILE A 440 -12.73 -26.62 -12.75
CA ILE A 440 -14.17 -26.37 -12.60
C ILE A 440 -14.94 -27.25 -13.60
N PHE A 441 -14.54 -27.25 -14.88
CA PHE A 441 -15.21 -28.07 -15.89
C PHE A 441 -15.00 -29.57 -15.68
N CYS A 442 -13.85 -30.02 -15.17
CA CYS A 442 -13.66 -31.41 -14.73
C CYS A 442 -14.70 -31.80 -13.67
N LEU A 443 -14.88 -30.97 -12.64
CA LEU A 443 -15.87 -31.19 -11.59
C LEU A 443 -17.29 -31.24 -12.17
N LEU A 444 -17.66 -30.28 -13.01
CA LEU A 444 -19.01 -30.20 -13.59
C LEU A 444 -19.32 -31.37 -14.53
N LEU A 445 -18.38 -31.78 -15.37
CA LEU A 445 -18.56 -32.81 -16.39
C LEU A 445 -18.44 -34.24 -15.84
N ASP A 446 -17.41 -34.51 -15.05
CA ASP A 446 -17.04 -35.88 -14.69
C ASP A 446 -17.62 -36.29 -13.34
N GLU A 447 -17.45 -35.46 -12.32
CA GLU A 447 -17.93 -35.77 -10.97
C GLU A 447 -19.43 -35.51 -10.85
N LEU A 448 -19.87 -34.31 -11.26
CA LEU A 448 -21.27 -33.90 -11.13
C LEU A 448 -22.14 -34.31 -12.31
N LYS A 449 -21.56 -34.75 -13.43
CA LYS A 449 -22.29 -35.22 -14.63
C LYS A 449 -23.36 -34.23 -15.10
N LEU A 450 -23.07 -32.94 -15.05
CA LEU A 450 -23.98 -31.84 -15.42
C LEU A 450 -23.79 -31.36 -16.86
N GLY A 451 -23.00 -32.05 -17.68
CA GLY A 451 -22.68 -31.63 -19.06
C GLY A 451 -23.91 -31.27 -19.90
N SER A 452 -24.99 -32.05 -19.82
CA SER A 452 -26.22 -31.79 -20.58
C SER A 452 -26.93 -30.46 -20.26
N GLN A 453 -26.57 -29.82 -19.15
CA GLN A 453 -27.06 -28.50 -18.73
C GLN A 453 -26.12 -27.37 -19.15
N ILE A 454 -24.86 -27.68 -19.49
CA ILE A 454 -23.87 -26.70 -19.93
C ILE A 454 -24.17 -26.32 -21.38
N LEU A 455 -24.40 -25.03 -21.59
CA LEU A 455 -24.53 -24.42 -22.91
C LEU A 455 -23.22 -23.73 -23.28
N ILE A 456 -22.62 -24.15 -24.38
CA ILE A 456 -21.42 -23.52 -24.96
C ILE A 456 -21.87 -22.53 -26.04
N THR A 457 -21.69 -21.25 -25.76
CA THR A 457 -21.98 -20.11 -26.65
C THR A 457 -20.70 -19.45 -27.14
N GLU A 458 -20.81 -18.49 -28.07
CA GLU A 458 -19.63 -17.85 -28.66
C GLU A 458 -18.82 -17.08 -27.61
N GLU A 459 -19.51 -16.52 -26.63
CA GLU A 459 -18.96 -15.81 -25.48
C GLU A 459 -18.16 -16.74 -24.58
N VAL A 460 -18.66 -17.97 -24.33
CA VAL A 460 -17.95 -18.99 -23.54
C VAL A 460 -16.68 -19.43 -24.25
N VAL A 461 -16.75 -19.69 -25.57
CA VAL A 461 -15.57 -20.03 -26.37
C VAL A 461 -14.55 -18.91 -26.29
N LYS A 462 -14.98 -17.67 -26.55
CA LYS A 462 -14.11 -16.51 -26.47
C LYS A 462 -13.46 -16.36 -25.10
N ALA A 463 -14.21 -16.50 -24.01
CA ALA A 463 -13.69 -16.42 -22.64
C ALA A 463 -12.61 -17.48 -22.33
N ILE A 464 -12.75 -18.70 -22.86
CA ILE A 464 -11.72 -19.74 -22.70
C ILE A 464 -10.45 -19.38 -23.47
N ILE A 465 -10.59 -18.83 -24.68
CA ILE A 465 -9.44 -18.45 -25.52
C ILE A 465 -8.73 -17.20 -24.96
N ASP A 466 -9.48 -16.18 -24.53
CA ASP A 466 -8.90 -14.95 -23.98
C ASP A 466 -8.12 -15.22 -22.68
N ASN A 467 -8.39 -16.35 -22.02
CA ASN A 467 -7.69 -16.83 -20.82
C ASN A 467 -6.33 -17.51 -21.10
N ILE A 468 -5.82 -17.49 -22.33
CA ILE A 468 -4.46 -17.95 -22.64
C ILE A 468 -3.47 -17.00 -21.97
N GLY A 469 -2.98 -17.35 -20.77
CA GLY A 469 -1.83 -16.67 -20.17
C GLY A 469 -0.58 -16.81 -21.04
N ASP A 470 0.37 -15.88 -20.93
CA ASP A 470 1.61 -15.76 -21.75
C ASP A 470 2.57 -16.97 -21.72
N SER A 471 2.19 -18.11 -21.14
CA SER A 471 3.00 -19.32 -21.03
C SER A 471 2.48 -20.44 -21.95
N TYR A 472 3.40 -21.17 -22.59
CA TYR A 472 3.10 -22.37 -23.39
C TYR A 472 2.24 -23.41 -22.64
N SER A 473 2.40 -23.48 -21.31
CA SER A 473 1.61 -24.37 -20.44
C SER A 473 0.16 -23.92 -20.25
N GLY A 474 -0.12 -22.64 -20.45
CA GLY A 474 -1.48 -22.11 -20.51
C GLY A 474 -2.17 -22.68 -21.72
N GLU A 475 -1.66 -22.36 -22.92
CA GLU A 475 -2.27 -22.68 -24.21
C GLU A 475 -2.71 -24.14 -24.32
N GLN A 476 -1.84 -25.08 -23.91
CA GLN A 476 -2.14 -26.51 -23.94
C GLN A 476 -3.34 -26.89 -23.04
N LYS A 477 -3.48 -26.27 -21.87
CA LYS A 477 -4.61 -26.52 -20.95
C LYS A 477 -5.92 -25.99 -21.52
N GLN A 478 -5.91 -24.82 -22.18
CA GLN A 478 -7.14 -24.31 -22.80
C GLN A 478 -7.54 -25.13 -24.03
N GLN A 479 -6.56 -25.64 -24.80
CA GLN A 479 -6.84 -26.57 -25.90
C GLN A 479 -7.52 -27.84 -25.38
N GLU A 480 -6.96 -28.47 -24.35
CA GLU A 480 -7.52 -29.67 -23.73
C GLU A 480 -8.93 -29.41 -23.17
N LEU A 481 -9.14 -28.26 -22.52
CA LEU A 481 -10.45 -27.87 -22.04
C LEU A 481 -11.47 -27.75 -23.19
N MET A 482 -11.10 -27.09 -24.30
CA MET A 482 -12.00 -26.96 -25.45
C MET A 482 -12.32 -28.31 -26.09
N GLU A 483 -11.34 -29.20 -26.25
CA GLU A 483 -11.58 -30.56 -26.75
C GLU A 483 -12.59 -31.31 -25.88
N ARG A 484 -12.45 -31.20 -24.55
CA ARG A 484 -13.37 -31.83 -23.60
C ARG A 484 -14.78 -31.28 -23.65
N LEU A 485 -14.95 -29.97 -23.86
CA LEU A 485 -16.27 -29.36 -23.97
C LEU A 485 -17.00 -29.77 -25.27
N LEU A 486 -16.24 -30.08 -26.33
CA LEU A 486 -16.75 -30.50 -27.63
C LEU A 486 -16.97 -32.02 -27.75
N ASP A 487 -16.65 -32.82 -26.72
CA ASP A 487 -16.78 -34.29 -26.69
C ASP A 487 -18.25 -34.79 -26.57
N GLY A 488 -19.23 -33.98 -26.99
CA GLY A 488 -20.65 -34.37 -27.06
C GLY A 488 -21.39 -34.44 -25.72
N LYS A 489 -20.74 -34.11 -24.60
CA LYS A 489 -21.38 -34.06 -23.27
C LYS A 489 -22.16 -32.76 -23.03
N CYS A 490 -21.84 -31.69 -23.75
CA CYS A 490 -22.42 -30.35 -23.60
C CYS A 490 -23.38 -30.01 -24.75
N LYS A 491 -24.30 -29.07 -24.50
CA LYS A 491 -25.09 -28.44 -25.57
C LYS A 491 -24.26 -27.33 -26.20
N ILE A 492 -24.19 -27.27 -27.53
CA ILE A 492 -23.36 -26.29 -28.23
C ILE A 492 -24.26 -25.46 -29.16
N LYS A 493 -24.28 -24.14 -28.96
CA LYS A 493 -24.98 -23.19 -29.83
C LYS A 493 -23.99 -22.64 -30.85
N VAL A 494 -23.71 -23.43 -31.87
CA VAL A 494 -22.61 -23.16 -32.80
C VAL A 494 -22.88 -21.93 -33.67
N THR A 495 -21.93 -20.99 -33.74
CA THR A 495 -21.97 -19.81 -34.63
C THR A 495 -20.68 -19.72 -35.46
N GLU A 496 -20.73 -19.02 -36.60
CA GLU A 496 -19.55 -18.85 -37.48
C GLU A 496 -18.40 -18.13 -36.76
N LYS A 497 -18.72 -17.16 -35.91
CA LYS A 497 -17.76 -16.41 -35.09
C LYS A 497 -16.92 -17.28 -34.15
N MET A 498 -17.43 -18.43 -33.70
CA MET A 498 -16.67 -19.33 -32.84
C MET A 498 -15.36 -19.79 -33.50
N VAL A 499 -15.37 -20.02 -34.82
CA VAL A 499 -14.19 -20.45 -35.58
C VAL A 499 -13.18 -19.31 -35.71
N GLU A 500 -13.65 -18.07 -35.74
CA GLU A 500 -12.81 -16.88 -35.81
C GLU A 500 -12.01 -16.66 -34.52
N TYR A 501 -12.62 -16.94 -33.35
CA TYR A 501 -11.95 -16.76 -32.05
C TYR A 501 -10.88 -17.81 -31.75
N ILE A 502 -11.03 -19.04 -32.24
CA ILE A 502 -10.12 -20.15 -31.90
C ILE A 502 -8.78 -19.97 -32.63
N PRO A 503 -7.61 -20.15 -31.99
CA PRO A 503 -6.30 -20.07 -32.66
C PRO A 503 -6.21 -20.92 -33.93
N ALA A 504 -5.44 -20.46 -34.93
CA ALA A 504 -5.33 -21.14 -36.23
C ALA A 504 -4.65 -22.52 -36.10
N GLU A 505 -3.80 -22.66 -35.09
CA GLU A 505 -3.01 -23.83 -34.72
C GLU A 505 -3.90 -24.97 -34.22
N TRP A 506 -5.08 -24.66 -33.65
CA TRP A 506 -6.01 -25.63 -33.07
C TRP A 506 -6.92 -26.26 -34.13
N THR A 507 -6.29 -26.83 -35.15
CA THR A 507 -6.94 -27.35 -36.37
C THR A 507 -8.02 -28.40 -36.09
N GLY A 508 -7.81 -29.28 -35.10
CA GLY A 508 -8.79 -30.29 -34.70
C GLY A 508 -10.08 -29.70 -34.15
N ILE A 509 -9.96 -28.71 -33.25
CA ILE A 509 -11.10 -28.01 -32.64
C ILE A 509 -11.85 -27.20 -33.70
N ARG A 510 -11.12 -26.43 -34.54
CA ARG A 510 -11.72 -25.66 -35.65
C ARG A 510 -12.52 -26.56 -36.60
N LYS A 511 -11.95 -27.70 -37.01
CA LYS A 511 -12.63 -28.67 -37.87
C LYS A 511 -13.92 -29.19 -37.23
N ARG A 512 -13.87 -29.53 -35.94
CA ARG A 512 -15.02 -30.07 -35.21
C ARG A 512 -16.18 -29.08 -35.14
N ILE A 513 -15.90 -27.81 -34.91
CA ILE A 513 -16.92 -26.75 -34.90
C ILE A 513 -17.50 -26.52 -36.29
N SER A 514 -16.67 -26.52 -37.34
CA SER A 514 -17.15 -26.43 -38.73
C SER A 514 -18.07 -27.59 -39.11
N GLU A 515 -17.73 -28.83 -38.70
CA GLU A 515 -18.60 -30.01 -38.92
C GLU A 515 -19.97 -29.83 -38.24
N LEU A 516 -20.01 -29.28 -37.01
CA LEU A 516 -21.25 -29.02 -36.29
C LEU A 516 -22.06 -27.87 -36.94
N LEU A 517 -21.40 -26.84 -37.47
CA LEU A 517 -22.05 -25.76 -38.23
C LEU A 517 -22.73 -26.29 -39.49
N GLU A 518 -22.04 -27.13 -40.26
CA GLU A 518 -22.61 -27.75 -41.45
C GLU A 518 -23.83 -28.62 -41.13
N HIS A 519 -23.77 -29.39 -40.05
CA HIS A 519 -24.89 -30.23 -39.62
C HIS A 519 -26.12 -29.38 -39.26
N ARG A 520 -25.91 -28.32 -38.46
CA ARG A 520 -26.98 -27.38 -38.08
C ARG A 520 -27.61 -26.72 -39.31
N ASN A 521 -26.80 -26.28 -40.27
CA ASN A 521 -27.28 -25.66 -41.49
C ASN A 521 -28.13 -26.66 -42.30
N ARG A 522 -27.69 -27.92 -42.45
CA ARG A 522 -28.46 -28.96 -43.15
C ARG A 522 -29.81 -29.22 -42.49
N GLU A 523 -29.89 -29.24 -41.16
CA GLU A 523 -31.16 -29.41 -40.42
C GLU A 523 -32.08 -28.18 -40.53
N ALA A 524 -31.54 -26.98 -40.70
CA ALA A 524 -32.34 -25.76 -40.88
C ALA A 524 -32.94 -25.62 -42.30
N TYR A 525 -32.37 -26.31 -43.29
CA TYR A 525 -32.81 -26.31 -44.68
C TYR A 525 -33.71 -27.52 -45.04
N SER A 526 -33.89 -28.49 -44.15
CA SER A 526 -34.85 -29.61 -44.28
C SER A 526 -36.12 -29.33 -43.49
#